data_AF-A0A924NPW5-F1
#
_entry.id   AF-A0A924NPW5-F1
#
_cell.length_a   1.000
_cell.length_b   1.000
_cell.length_c   1.000
_cell.angle_alpha   90.00
_cell.angle_beta   90.00
_cell.angle_gamma   90.00
#
_symmetry.space_group_name_H-M   'P 1'
#
loop_
_entity.id
_entity.type
_entity.pdbx_description
1 polymer ?
#
loop_
_entity_poly.entity_id
_entity_poly.type
_entity_poly.pdbx_seq_one_letter_code
_entity_poly.pdbx_strand_id
1 'polypeptide(L)' 'MRVAVVTESFLPQVNGVTNSVLRVCEQLRARGHEALLVALGRGPTEYAGARVVRAPSLPMPGYTDFRLPRPWPHLTEVLR' A
#
# COMPACT_ATOMS: atom_id res chain seq x y z
N MET A 1 -17.59 3.09 5.25
CA MET A 1 -17.30 3.07 3.80
C MET A 1 -16.12 2.14 3.57
N ARG A 2 -16.02 1.53 2.38
CA ARG A 2 -14.85 0.74 1.97
C ARG A 2 -13.95 1.60 1.09
N VAL A 3 -12.68 1.72 1.44
CA VAL A 3 -11.70 2.58 0.74
C VAL A 3 -10.47 1.74 0.37
N ALA A 4 -10.11 1.73 -0.91
CA ALA A 4 -8.84 1.17 -1.35
C ALA A 4 -7.80 2.30 -1.47
N VAL A 5 -6.67 2.13 -0.78
CA VAL A 5 -5.49 3.01 -0.90
C VAL A 5 -4.44 2.24 -1.67
N VAL A 6 -3.93 2.80 -2.77
CA VAL A 6 -2.90 2.17 -3.60
C VAL A 6 -1.68 3.06 -3.60
N THR A 7 -0.49 2.50 -3.33
CA THR A 7 0.75 3.27 -3.28
C THR A 7 1.96 2.49 -3.77
N GLU A 8 2.88 3.21 -4.42
CA GLU A 8 4.19 2.72 -4.83
C GLU A 8 5.16 2.52 -3.66
N SER A 9 4.95 3.23 -2.54
CA SER A 9 5.86 3.26 -1.40
C SER A 9 5.11 3.05 -0.09
N PHE A 10 5.58 2.08 0.69
CA PHE A 10 5.06 1.81 2.03
C PHE A 10 6.15 1.19 2.89
N LEU A 11 5.85 0.99 4.17
CA LEU A 11 6.73 0.32 5.12
C LEU A 11 7.31 -0.98 4.52
N PRO A 12 8.62 -1.23 4.70
CA PRO A 12 9.55 -0.54 5.60
C PRO A 12 10.18 0.75 5.03
N GLN A 13 9.88 1.15 3.80
CA GLN A 13 10.39 2.41 3.26
C GLN A 13 9.78 3.58 4.03
N VAL A 14 10.60 4.55 4.44
CA VAL A 14 10.15 5.73 5.18
C VAL A 14 10.44 6.97 4.34
N ASN A 15 9.39 7.63 3.89
CA ASN A 15 9.43 8.86 3.12
C ASN A 15 8.12 9.65 3.32
N GLY A 16 7.97 10.79 2.63
CA GLY A 16 6.77 11.62 2.72
C GLY A 16 5.48 10.90 2.29
N VAL A 17 5.56 10.05 1.26
CA VAL A 17 4.41 9.26 0.76
C VAL A 17 3.94 8.27 1.81
N THR A 18 4.88 7.48 2.37
CA THR A 18 4.57 6.50 3.41
C THR A 18 3.90 7.18 4.60
N ASN A 19 4.46 8.29 5.11
CA ASN A 19 3.86 9.02 6.22
C ASN A 19 2.44 9.53 5.92
N SER A 20 2.21 10.00 4.69
CA SER A 20 0.87 10.43 4.25
C SER A 20 -0.12 9.27 4.23
N VAL A 21 0.29 8.11 3.69
CA VAL A 21 -0.53 6.89 3.64
C VAL A 21 -0.86 6.39 5.05
N LEU A 22 0.13 6.33 5.95
CA LEU A 22 -0.08 5.95 7.34
C LEU A 22 -1.15 6.83 8.00
N ARG A 23 -1.02 8.15 7.86
CA ARG A 23 -1.97 9.11 8.43
C ARG A 23 -3.36 8.98 7.82
N VAL A 24 -3.47 8.74 6.52
CA VAL A 24 -4.75 8.48 5.86
C VAL A 24 -5.41 7.21 6.43
N CYS A 25 -4.67 6.10 6.52
CA CYS A 25 -5.20 4.85 7.09
C CYS A 25 -5.68 5.01 8.54
N GLU A 26 -4.90 5.72 9.37
CA GLU A 26 -5.29 6.03 10.75
C GLU A 26 -6.60 6.84 10.82
N GLN A 27 -6.73 7.85 9.95
CA GLN A 27 -7.90 8.72 9.90
C GLN A 27 -9.13 8.01 9.33
N LEU A 28 -8.95 7.07 8.40
CA LEU A 28 -10.02 6.20 7.90
C LEU A 28 -10.53 5.29 9.02
N ARG A 29 -9.62 4.60 9.74
CA ARG A 29 -10.01 3.76 10.88
C ARG A 29 -10.71 4.58 11.97
N ALA A 30 -10.18 5.76 12.32
CA ALA A 30 -10.77 6.61 13.37
C ALA A 30 -12.21 7.05 13.05
N ARG A 31 -12.56 7.15 11.75
CA ARG A 31 -13.92 7.45 11.28
C ARG A 31 -14.80 6.21 11.07
N GLY A 32 -14.32 5.02 11.45
CA GLY A 32 -15.05 3.76 11.26
C GLY A 32 -15.13 3.34 9.79
N HIS A 33 -14.16 3.72 8.96
CA HIS A 33 -14.07 3.26 7.58
C HIS A 33 -13.18 2.01 7.49
N GLU A 34 -13.56 1.09 6.61
CA GLU A 34 -12.78 -0.09 6.30
C GLU A 34 -11.82 0.24 5.17
N ALA A 35 -10.53 0.00 5.38
CA ALA A 35 -9.49 0.31 4.41
C ALA A 35 -8.77 -0.96 3.95
N LEU A 36 -8.49 -1.02 2.66
CA LEU A 36 -7.59 -1.98 2.02
C LEU A 36 -6.40 -1.20 1.47
N LEU A 37 -5.19 -1.56 1.88
CA LEU A 37 -3.98 -0.94 1.37
C LEU A 37 -3.30 -1.87 0.37
N VAL A 38 -3.02 -1.41 -0.84
CA VAL A 38 -2.21 -2.11 -1.83
C VAL A 38 -0.86 -1.40 -1.93
N ALA A 39 0.20 -2.07 -1.54
CA ALA A 39 1.55 -1.52 -1.50
C ALA A 39 2.53 -2.41 -2.26
N LEU A 40 3.52 -1.81 -2.91
CA LEU A 40 4.55 -2.57 -3.61
C LEU A 40 5.54 -3.21 -2.63
N GLY A 41 6.14 -4.32 -3.06
CA GLY A 41 7.32 -4.89 -2.42
C GLY A 41 7.00 -5.67 -1.15
N ARG A 42 7.98 -5.81 -0.25
CA ARG A 42 7.85 -6.54 1.01
C ARG A 42 7.60 -5.60 2.17
N GLY A 43 7.03 -6.10 3.25
CA GLY A 43 6.86 -5.40 4.52
C GLY A 43 5.59 -5.87 5.25
N PRO A 44 5.05 -5.10 6.22
CA PRO A 44 3.85 -5.48 6.96
C PRO A 44 2.65 -5.78 6.05
N THR A 45 1.80 -6.70 6.51
CA THR A 45 0.56 -7.15 5.86
C THR A 45 -0.69 -6.57 6.51
N GLU A 46 -0.53 -5.72 7.52
CA GLU A 46 -1.60 -4.99 8.19
C GLU A 46 -1.06 -3.66 8.71
N TYR A 47 -1.87 -2.61 8.68
CA TYR A 47 -1.58 -1.34 9.35
C TYR A 47 -2.86 -0.60 9.73
N ALA A 48 -2.95 -0.12 10.98
CA ALA A 48 -4.12 0.61 11.49
C ALA A 48 -5.46 -0.08 11.17
N GLY A 49 -5.53 -1.41 11.34
CA GLY A 49 -6.71 -2.23 11.05
C GLY A 49 -7.02 -2.42 9.56
N ALA A 50 -6.21 -1.84 8.67
CA ALA A 50 -6.30 -2.06 7.24
C ALA A 50 -5.44 -3.26 6.83
N ARG A 51 -6.01 -4.19 6.06
CA ARG A 51 -5.25 -5.25 5.42
C ARG A 51 -4.32 -4.64 4.37
N VAL A 52 -3.04 -5.03 4.38
CA VAL A 52 -2.04 -4.60 3.40
C VAL A 52 -1.73 -5.74 2.46
N VAL A 53 -2.07 -5.56 1.19
CA VAL A 53 -1.77 -6.51 0.12
C VAL A 53 -0.51 -6.07 -0.62
N ARG A 54 0.43 -7.01 -0.74
CA ARG A 54 1.72 -6.77 -1.36
C ARG A 54 1.69 -7.08 -2.85
N ALA A 55 1.69 -6.02 -3.65
CA ALA A 55 1.69 -6.12 -5.09
C ALA A 55 3.11 -6.41 -5.64
N PRO A 56 3.23 -7.27 -6.67
CA PRO A 56 4.51 -7.62 -7.28
C PRO A 56 5.14 -6.40 -7.95
N SER A 57 6.44 -6.20 -7.71
CA SER A 57 7.19 -5.03 -8.21
C SER A 57 8.65 -5.34 -8.46
N LEU A 58 9.32 -4.51 -9.26
CA LEU A 58 10.77 -4.56 -9.51
C LEU A 58 11.42 -3.24 -9.06
N PRO A 59 12.65 -3.27 -8.53
CA PRO A 59 13.42 -2.04 -8.37
C PRO A 59 13.68 -1.44 -9.75
N MET A 60 13.66 -0.11 -9.83
CA MET A 60 14.03 0.58 -11.06
C MET A 60 15.56 0.52 -11.26
N PRO A 61 16.06 0.21 -12.46
CA PRO A 61 17.49 0.29 -12.75
C PRO A 61 18.03 1.69 -12.44
N GLY A 62 19.07 1.79 -11.60
CA GLY A 62 19.65 3.07 -11.16
C GLY A 62 18.94 3.75 -9.98
N TYR A 63 17.75 3.31 -9.58
CA TYR A 63 17.01 3.83 -8.42
C TYR A 63 16.35 2.69 -7.64
N THR A 64 17.12 2.05 -6.76
CA THR A 64 16.65 0.87 -6.00
C THR A 64 15.53 1.16 -5.01
N ASP A 65 15.45 2.40 -4.55
CA ASP A 65 14.40 2.88 -3.64
C ASP A 65 13.07 3.11 -4.36
N PHE A 66 13.09 3.23 -5.69
CA PHE A 66 11.89 3.36 -6.49
C PHE A 66 11.50 1.99 -7.05
N ARG A 67 10.22 1.62 -6.85
CA ARG A 67 9.69 0.34 -7.31
C ARG A 67 8.65 0.57 -8.39
N LEU A 68 8.78 -0.18 -9.47
CA LEU A 68 7.81 -0.21 -10.56
C LEU A 68 6.84 -1.37 -10.34
N PRO A 69 5.52 -1.14 -10.42
CA PRO A 69 4.55 -2.23 -10.39
C PRO A 69 4.72 -3.12 -11.62
N ARG A 70 4.57 -4.43 -11.45
CA ARG A 70 4.45 -5.37 -12.57
C ARG A 70 2.98 -5.52 -12.94
N PRO A 71 2.66 -5.89 -14.21
CA PRO A 71 1.32 -6.33 -14.55
C PRO A 71 0.85 -7.41 -13.56
N TRP A 72 -0.28 -7.16 -12.91
CA TRP A 72 -0.81 -8.03 -11.87
C TRP A 72 -2.30 -8.31 -12.12
N PRO A 73 -2.62 -9.38 -12.88
CA PRO A 73 -3.98 -9.68 -13.33
C PRO A 73 -4.99 -9.86 -12.18
N HIS A 74 -4.52 -10.30 -11.00
CA HIS A 74 -5.37 -10.59 -9.84
C HIS A 74 -5.70 -9.36 -8.98
N LEU A 75 -5.31 -8.13 -9.38
CA LEU A 75 -5.62 -6.91 -8.63
C LEU A 75 -7.13 -6.75 -8.39
N THR A 76 -7.95 -7.07 -9.39
CA THR A 76 -9.41 -6.96 -9.27
C THR A 76 -10.02 -7.93 -8.26
N GLU A 77 -9.40 -9.09 -8.03
CA GLU A 77 -9.86 -10.05 -7.01
C GLU A 77 -9.61 -9.51 -5.60
N VAL A 78 -8.50 -8.79 -5.43
CA VAL A 78 -8.10 -8.18 -4.16
C VAL A 78 -9.01 -7.02 -3.75
N LEU A 79 -9.57 -6.30 -4.73
CA LEU A 79 -10.42 -5.12 -4.51
C LEU A 79 -11.91 -5.45 -4.26
N ARG A 80 -12.32 -6.71 -4.39
CA ARG A 80 -13.70 -7.16 -4.13
C ARG A 80 -13.94 -7.34 -2.64
#